data_AF-A0A965HYS0-F1
#
_entry.id   AF-A0A965HYS0-F1
#
_cell.length_a   1.000
_cell.length_b   1.000
_cell.length_c   1.000
_cell.angle_alpha   90.00
_cell.angle_beta   90.00
_cell.angle_gamma   90.00
#
_symmetry.space_group_name_H-M   'P 1'
#
loop_
_entity.id
_entity.type
_entity.pdbx_description
1 polymer ?
#
loop_
_entity_poly.entity_id
_entity_poly.type
_entity_poly.pdbx_seq_one_letter_code
_entity_poly.pdbx_strand_id
1 'polypeptide(L)'
;MGISSSRLYGLAIWVAKDAGGVVMHDLFAEDMLGDDLEAWLRDSAVAKRSFGYVARIAGLIGGSTARGRDPGNRFSPELVYDVLLRHQPDHVLMRASLRDAADEVLNLARLQTALKRIQGQILHKNLQKISPLSVPIMLEVGREPVFSESQDELLEQWATDLWAQMS
;
A
#
# COMPACT_ATOMS: atom_id res chain seq x y z
N MET A 1 1.68 14.36 1.61
CA MET A 1 2.67 13.67 0.75
C MET A 1 1.98 13.28 -0.55
N GLY A 2 2.64 13.39 -1.70
CA GLY A 2 2.00 13.11 -2.99
C GLY A 2 2.84 12.19 -3.86
N ILE A 3 2.21 11.23 -4.53
CA ILE A 3 2.87 10.39 -5.53
C ILE A 3 2.29 10.75 -6.90
N SER A 4 3.18 10.91 -7.89
CA SER A 4 2.82 11.04 -9.30
C SER A 4 3.47 9.88 -10.04
N SER A 5 2.65 9.06 -10.71
CA SER A 5 3.12 7.90 -11.47
C SER A 5 2.94 8.15 -12.96
N SER A 6 3.97 7.90 -13.76
CA SER A 6 3.88 7.98 -15.21
C SER A 6 3.39 6.69 -15.83
N ARG A 7 2.61 6.80 -16.92
CA ARG A 7 2.25 5.63 -17.75
C ARG A 7 3.46 4.99 -18.44
N LEU A 8 4.62 5.66 -18.48
CA LEU A 8 5.84 5.15 -19.11
C LEU A 8 7.06 5.37 -18.19
N TYR A 9 7.40 4.32 -17.44
CA TYR A 9 8.72 3.98 -16.85
C TYR A 9 9.24 4.77 -15.63
N GLY A 10 8.46 5.63 -14.97
CA GLY A 10 8.95 6.38 -13.80
C GLY A 10 7.91 6.60 -12.69
N LEU A 11 8.40 6.76 -11.46
CA LEU A 11 7.64 7.15 -10.27
C LEU A 11 8.28 8.42 -9.68
N ALA A 12 7.47 9.44 -9.42
CA ALA A 12 7.90 10.65 -8.72
C ALA A 12 7.19 10.73 -7.36
N ILE A 13 7.98 10.86 -6.30
CA ILE A 13 7.48 10.97 -4.92
C ILE A 13 7.82 12.37 -4.41
N TRP A 14 6.80 13.06 -3.90
CA TRP A 14 6.92 14.38 -3.30
C TRP A 14 6.80 14.25 -1.78
N VAL A 15 7.89 14.53 -1.10
CA VAL A 15 8.02 14.50 0.35
C VAL A 15 8.02 15.92 0.91
N ALA A 16 7.45 16.09 2.11
CA ALA A 16 7.37 17.41 2.76
C ALA A 16 8.70 17.82 3.43
N LYS A 17 9.52 16.84 3.81
CA LYS A 17 10.83 17.01 4.43
C LYS A 17 11.93 16.56 3.48
N ASP A 18 13.15 17.03 3.71
CA ASP A 18 14.31 16.58 2.95
C ASP A 18 14.49 15.06 3.06
N ALA A 19 14.54 14.39 1.91
CA ALA A 19 14.78 12.96 1.79
C ALA A 19 16.26 12.62 1.57
N GLY A 20 17.17 13.60 1.64
CA GLY A 20 18.61 13.40 1.43
C GLY A 20 19.27 12.37 2.34
N GLY A 21 18.66 12.09 3.51
CA GLY A 21 19.12 11.06 4.46
C GLY A 21 18.61 9.65 4.19
N VAL A 22 17.73 9.44 3.20
CA VAL A 22 17.16 8.12 2.91
C VAL A 22 18.21 7.24 2.24
N VAL A 23 18.50 6.10 2.87
CA VAL A 23 19.38 5.08 2.29
C VAL A 23 18.56 4.28 1.28
N MET A 24 18.71 4.62 0.00
CA MET A 24 17.91 4.01 -1.08
C MET A 24 18.13 2.49 -1.19
N HIS A 25 19.27 1.99 -0.74
CA HIS A 25 19.55 0.56 -0.68
C HIS A 25 18.60 -0.17 0.26
N ASP A 26 18.32 0.41 1.43
CA ASP A 26 17.47 -0.20 2.45
C ASP A 26 15.99 -0.19 2.01
N LEU A 27 15.57 0.87 1.32
CA LEU A 27 14.22 0.98 0.77
C LEU A 27 13.88 -0.12 -0.25
N PHE A 28 14.88 -0.62 -0.97
CA PHE A 28 14.73 -1.69 -1.97
C PHE A 28 15.32 -3.03 -1.52
N ALA A 29 15.60 -3.18 -0.22
CA ALA A 29 16.04 -4.45 0.34
C ALA A 29 14.98 -5.54 0.16
N GLU A 30 15.40 -6.80 0.08
CA GLU A 30 14.47 -7.93 -0.04
C GLU A 30 13.55 -8.06 1.18
N ASP A 31 14.05 -7.73 2.38
CA ASP A 31 13.31 -7.80 3.64
C ASP A 31 12.09 -6.87 3.66
N MET A 32 12.20 -5.68 3.02
CA MET A 32 11.09 -4.75 2.83
C MET A 32 9.93 -5.32 2.00
N LEU A 33 10.21 -6.32 1.14
CA LEU A 33 9.19 -7.02 0.32
C LEU A 33 8.63 -8.28 0.98
N GLY A 34 9.22 -8.69 2.11
CA GLY A 34 8.79 -9.83 2.89
C GLY A 34 7.73 -9.40 3.89
N ASP A 35 8.09 -9.50 5.17
CA ASP A 35 7.15 -9.32 6.28
C ASP A 35 6.56 -7.91 6.36
N ASP A 36 7.32 -6.88 5.98
CA ASP A 36 6.86 -5.49 6.01
C ASP A 36 5.78 -5.22 4.96
N LEU A 37 5.99 -5.70 3.73
CA LEU A 37 5.00 -5.61 2.68
C LEU A 37 3.76 -6.43 3.04
N GLU A 38 3.95 -7.60 3.61
CA GLU A 38 2.86 -8.45 4.06
C GLU A 38 2.01 -7.75 5.14
N ALA A 39 2.67 -7.14 6.13
CA ALA A 39 2.02 -6.38 7.19
C ALA A 39 1.24 -5.18 6.64
N TRP A 40 1.83 -4.40 5.73
CA TRP A 40 1.13 -3.30 5.07
C TRP A 40 -0.08 -3.82 4.26
N LEU A 41 0.09 -4.90 3.52
CA LEU A 41 -0.95 -5.46 2.68
C LEU A 41 -2.13 -5.93 3.52
N ARG A 42 -1.90 -6.49 4.71
CA ARG A 42 -2.94 -6.90 5.67
C ARG A 42 -3.82 -5.73 6.13
N ASP A 43 -3.32 -4.50 6.15
CA ASP A 43 -4.13 -3.33 6.50
C ASP A 43 -4.78 -2.64 5.27
N SER A 44 -4.37 -3.05 4.06
CA SER A 44 -4.86 -2.44 2.84
C SER A 44 -6.35 -2.72 2.56
N ALA A 45 -7.00 -1.76 1.89
CA ALA A 45 -8.35 -1.96 1.37
C ALA A 45 -8.42 -3.09 0.33
N VAL A 46 -7.31 -3.44 -0.31
CA VAL A 46 -7.24 -4.54 -1.29
C VAL A 46 -7.37 -5.87 -0.56
N ALA A 47 -6.62 -6.11 0.52
CA ALA A 47 -6.74 -7.34 1.31
C ALA A 47 -8.15 -7.55 1.87
N LYS A 48 -8.81 -6.49 2.35
CA LYS A 48 -10.22 -6.56 2.81
C LYS A 48 -11.18 -6.97 1.69
N ARG A 49 -10.97 -6.47 0.45
CA ARG A 49 -11.76 -6.88 -0.72
C ARG A 49 -11.48 -8.33 -1.13
N SER A 50 -10.20 -8.73 -1.19
CA SER A 50 -9.80 -10.11 -1.51
C SER A 50 -10.37 -11.09 -0.49
N PHE A 51 -10.40 -10.72 0.80
CA PHE A 51 -11.05 -11.51 1.84
C PHE A 51 -12.55 -11.68 1.61
N GLY A 52 -13.26 -10.63 1.20
CA GLY A 52 -14.67 -10.75 0.84
C GLY A 52 -14.93 -11.75 -0.28
N TYR A 53 -14.01 -11.90 -1.24
CA TYR A 53 -14.09 -12.92 -2.28
C TYR A 53 -13.84 -14.33 -1.73
N VAL A 54 -12.76 -14.52 -0.98
CA VAL A 54 -12.38 -15.80 -0.37
C VAL A 54 -13.47 -16.30 0.60
N ALA A 55 -13.98 -15.43 1.47
CA ALA A 55 -15.03 -15.76 2.43
C ALA A 55 -16.37 -16.09 1.75
N ARG A 56 -16.67 -15.49 0.58
CA ARG A 56 -17.82 -15.87 -0.24
C ARG A 56 -17.66 -17.28 -0.81
N ILE A 57 -16.49 -17.63 -1.34
CA ILE A 57 -16.21 -18.99 -1.84
C ILE A 57 -16.29 -20.00 -0.71
N ALA A 58 -15.78 -19.66 0.48
CA ALA A 58 -15.84 -20.50 1.67
C ALA A 58 -17.26 -20.63 2.27
N GLY A 59 -18.27 -19.94 1.73
CA GLY A 59 -19.65 -19.97 2.22
C GLY A 59 -19.85 -19.22 3.54
N LEU A 60 -18.88 -18.42 3.98
CA LEU A 60 -18.93 -17.66 5.23
C LEU A 60 -19.70 -16.34 5.13
N ILE A 61 -20.00 -15.89 3.92
CA ILE A 61 -20.84 -14.73 3.67
C ILE A 61 -21.95 -15.23 2.78
N GLY A 62 -23.21 -15.07 3.21
CA GLY A 62 -24.37 -15.65 2.54
C GLY A 62 -24.37 -15.39 1.03
N GLY A 63 -24.18 -16.45 0.25
CA GLY A 63 -24.45 -16.45 -1.19
C GLY A 63 -25.92 -16.80 -1.43
N SER A 64 -26.51 -16.29 -2.51
CA SER A 64 -27.82 -16.74 -2.97
C SER A 64 -27.72 -18.19 -3.46
N THR A 65 -27.87 -19.15 -2.56
CA THR A 65 -28.06 -20.56 -2.93
C THR A 65 -29.40 -20.72 -3.66
N ALA A 66 -29.42 -21.49 -4.75
CA ALA A 66 -30.63 -21.84 -5.50
C ALA A 66 -31.68 -22.61 -4.67
N ARG A 67 -31.34 -22.99 -3.43
CA ARG A 67 -32.17 -23.68 -2.45
C ARG A 67 -32.39 -22.78 -1.23
N GLY A 68 -33.14 -21.70 -1.41
CA GLY A 68 -33.55 -20.80 -0.31
C GLY A 68 -32.44 -19.92 0.26
N ARG A 69 -32.81 -18.69 0.66
CA ARG A 69 -31.95 -17.80 1.43
C ARG A 69 -31.82 -18.34 2.85
N ASP A 70 -30.63 -18.75 3.25
CA ASP A 70 -30.36 -19.03 4.65
C ASP A 70 -30.27 -17.69 5.42
N PRO A 71 -31.20 -17.36 6.34
CA PRO A 71 -31.23 -16.06 7.00
C PRO A 71 -30.12 -15.86 8.04
N GLY A 72 -29.30 -16.88 8.32
CA GLY A 72 -28.41 -16.94 9.48
C GLY A 72 -27.09 -16.19 9.37
N ASN A 73 -26.54 -15.99 8.17
CA ASN A 73 -25.16 -15.52 8.05
C ASN A 73 -25.04 -14.17 7.31
N ARG A 74 -25.46 -13.10 8.00
CA ARG A 74 -25.35 -11.69 7.56
C ARG A 74 -24.17 -10.98 8.23
N PHE A 75 -23.07 -11.66 8.53
CA PHE A 75 -21.87 -10.95 8.99
C PHE A 75 -21.23 -10.23 7.81
N SER A 76 -20.80 -8.99 8.04
CA SER A 76 -20.05 -8.25 7.03
C SER A 76 -18.67 -8.91 6.87
N PRO A 77 -18.20 -9.12 5.63
CA PRO A 77 -16.84 -9.61 5.36
C PRO A 77 -15.77 -8.88 6.16
N GLU A 78 -15.91 -7.57 6.30
CA GLU A 78 -14.99 -6.67 6.99
C GLU A 78 -14.94 -6.98 8.49
N LEU A 79 -16.10 -7.22 9.13
CA LEU A 79 -16.13 -7.62 10.54
C LEU A 79 -15.44 -8.97 10.77
N VAL A 80 -15.70 -9.94 9.89
CA VAL A 80 -15.05 -11.27 9.99
C VAL A 80 -13.55 -11.13 9.79
N TYR A 81 -13.11 -10.30 8.84
CA TYR A 81 -11.70 -10.00 8.62
C TYR A 81 -11.04 -9.41 9.86
N ASP A 82 -11.62 -8.36 10.45
CA ASP A 82 -11.05 -7.66 11.60
C ASP A 82 -10.96 -8.57 12.84
N VAL A 83 -11.94 -9.47 13.03
CA VAL A 83 -11.91 -10.46 14.12
C VAL A 83 -10.83 -11.50 13.88
N LEU A 84 -10.73 -12.05 12.67
CA LEU A 84 -9.69 -13.02 12.33
C LEU A 84 -8.30 -12.39 12.44
N LEU A 85 -8.13 -11.14 12.00
CA LEU A 85 -6.86 -10.44 12.11
C LEU A 85 -6.39 -10.30 13.57
N ARG A 86 -7.31 -10.03 14.50
CA ARG A 86 -6.98 -9.89 15.93
C ARG A 86 -6.75 -11.21 16.66
N HIS A 87 -7.49 -12.25 16.31
CA HIS A 87 -7.54 -13.48 17.11
C HIS A 87 -6.89 -14.69 16.44
N GLN A 88 -6.86 -14.73 15.11
CA GLN A 88 -6.33 -15.84 14.31
C GLN A 88 -5.68 -15.32 13.01
N PRO A 89 -4.60 -14.51 13.10
CA PRO A 89 -3.98 -13.91 11.92
C PRO A 89 -3.43 -14.92 10.91
N ASP A 90 -3.12 -16.15 11.36
CA ASP A 90 -2.64 -17.26 10.53
C ASP A 90 -3.75 -18.13 9.93
N HIS A 91 -5.01 -17.72 10.08
CA HIS A 91 -6.16 -18.45 9.56
C HIS A 91 -6.04 -18.68 8.04
N VAL A 92 -6.49 -19.84 7.55
CA VAL A 92 -6.33 -20.22 6.12
C VAL A 92 -6.94 -19.20 5.16
N LEU A 93 -8.06 -18.57 5.54
CA LEU A 93 -8.69 -17.52 4.74
C LEU A 93 -7.88 -16.23 4.73
N MET A 94 -7.18 -15.89 5.82
CA MET A 94 -6.30 -14.72 5.86
C MET A 94 -5.14 -14.93 4.89
N ARG A 95 -4.50 -16.10 4.93
CA ARG A 95 -3.41 -16.47 4.02
C ARG A 95 -3.85 -16.48 2.55
N ALA A 96 -5.03 -17.04 2.26
CA ALA A 96 -5.56 -17.05 0.89
C ALA A 96 -5.86 -15.63 0.38
N SER A 97 -6.50 -14.79 1.21
CA SER A 97 -6.83 -13.41 0.86
C SER A 97 -5.59 -12.56 0.62
N LEU A 98 -4.56 -12.76 1.43
CA LEU A 98 -3.30 -12.06 1.32
C LEU A 98 -2.54 -12.44 0.05
N ARG A 99 -2.57 -13.72 -0.32
CA ARG A 99 -2.03 -14.19 -1.60
C ARG A 99 -2.75 -13.55 -2.79
N ASP A 100 -4.09 -13.56 -2.77
CA ASP A 100 -4.90 -12.97 -3.84
C ASP A 100 -4.70 -11.45 -3.92
N ALA A 101 -4.61 -10.76 -2.78
CA ALA A 101 -4.36 -9.33 -2.70
C ALA A 101 -2.95 -8.97 -3.19
N ALA A 102 -1.96 -9.81 -2.86
CA ALA A 102 -0.60 -9.62 -3.34
C ALA A 102 -0.61 -9.65 -4.86
N ASP A 103 -1.13 -10.73 -5.47
CA ASP A 103 -1.19 -10.88 -6.93
C ASP A 103 -1.99 -9.76 -7.64
N GLU A 104 -3.04 -9.21 -7.02
CA GLU A 104 -3.84 -8.09 -7.56
C GLU A 104 -3.04 -6.77 -7.61
N VAL A 105 -2.32 -6.44 -6.53
CA VAL A 105 -1.66 -5.12 -6.36
C VAL A 105 -0.24 -5.14 -6.92
N LEU A 106 0.44 -6.26 -6.73
CA LEU A 106 1.85 -6.44 -7.02
C LEU A 106 1.99 -7.79 -7.66
N ASN A 107 2.54 -7.84 -8.88
CA ASN A 107 3.14 -9.11 -9.28
C ASN A 107 4.39 -9.31 -8.43
N LEU A 108 4.22 -9.77 -7.19
CA LEU A 108 5.22 -9.79 -6.13
C LEU A 108 6.39 -10.68 -6.56
N ALA A 109 6.08 -11.82 -7.18
CA ALA A 109 7.08 -12.68 -7.79
C ALA A 109 7.93 -11.95 -8.85
N ARG A 110 7.30 -11.18 -9.73
CA ARG A 110 8.00 -10.38 -10.75
C ARG A 110 8.80 -9.23 -10.13
N LEU A 111 8.25 -8.57 -9.11
CA LEU A 111 8.93 -7.48 -8.40
C LEU A 111 10.17 -8.00 -7.65
N GLN A 112 10.04 -9.08 -6.88
CA GLN A 112 11.15 -9.75 -6.20
C GLN A 112 12.23 -10.17 -7.20
N THR A 113 11.85 -10.76 -8.33
CA THR A 113 12.80 -11.15 -9.39
C THR A 113 13.52 -9.92 -9.96
N ALA A 114 12.80 -8.82 -10.19
CA ALA A 114 13.39 -7.58 -10.70
C ALA A 114 14.34 -6.94 -9.68
N LEU A 115 13.97 -6.90 -8.40
CA LEU A 115 14.77 -6.33 -7.32
C LEU A 115 16.04 -7.15 -7.06
N LYS A 116 15.94 -8.48 -7.02
CA LYS A 116 17.12 -9.37 -6.97
C LYS A 116 18.09 -9.11 -8.10
N ARG A 117 17.59 -8.92 -9.33
CA ARG A 117 18.42 -8.66 -10.51
C ARG A 117 19.18 -7.33 -10.42
N ILE A 118 18.59 -6.30 -9.81
CA ILE A 118 19.20 -4.96 -9.71
C ILE A 118 19.86 -4.70 -8.35
N GLN A 119 19.87 -5.69 -7.45
CA GLN A 119 20.48 -5.57 -6.13
C GLN A 119 21.94 -5.12 -6.24
N GLY A 120 22.32 -4.12 -5.44
CA GLY A 120 23.66 -3.53 -5.46
C GLY A 120 23.98 -2.68 -6.71
N GLN A 121 23.05 -2.54 -7.67
CA GLN A 121 23.23 -1.77 -8.90
C GLN A 121 22.45 -0.44 -8.89
N ILE A 122 21.79 -0.11 -7.77
CA ILE A 122 21.03 1.12 -7.61
C ILE A 122 21.98 2.28 -7.32
N LEU A 123 22.12 3.19 -8.28
CA LEU A 123 22.90 4.41 -8.13
C LEU A 123 21.99 5.58 -7.72
N HIS A 124 22.09 6.01 -6.46
CA HIS A 124 21.42 7.22 -5.99
C HIS A 124 22.26 8.46 -6.33
N LYS A 125 21.65 9.46 -6.98
CA LYS A 125 22.28 10.77 -7.25
C LYS A 125 21.40 11.90 -6.73
N ASN A 126 21.93 12.65 -5.76
CA ASN A 126 21.34 13.92 -5.36
C ASN A 126 21.71 15.00 -6.40
N LEU A 127 20.72 15.53 -7.11
CA LEU A 127 20.92 16.50 -8.19
C LEU A 127 20.57 17.91 -7.73
N GLN A 128 21.46 18.86 -8.03
CA GLN A 128 21.24 20.30 -7.76
C GLN A 128 20.20 20.95 -8.69
N LYS A 129 19.84 20.25 -9.78
CA LYS A 129 18.87 20.69 -10.78
C LYS A 129 18.01 19.50 -11.20
N ILE A 130 16.77 19.77 -11.57
CA ILE A 130 15.82 18.78 -12.08
C ILE A 130 16.43 18.04 -13.27
N SER A 131 16.31 16.71 -13.29
CA SER A 131 16.80 15.88 -14.39
C SER A 131 15.92 16.09 -15.64
N PRO A 132 16.49 16.20 -16.86
CA PRO A 132 15.70 16.17 -18.09
C PRO A 132 14.79 14.94 -18.20
N LEU A 133 15.20 13.80 -17.61
CA LEU A 133 14.41 12.57 -17.57
C LEU A 133 13.18 12.66 -16.65
N SER A 134 13.18 13.57 -15.67
CA SER A 134 12.02 13.77 -14.78
C SER A 134 11.02 14.80 -15.32
N VAL A 135 11.34 15.52 -16.39
CA VAL A 135 10.44 16.53 -16.97
C VAL A 135 9.10 15.92 -17.41
N PRO A 136 9.04 14.77 -18.12
CA PRO A 136 7.76 14.18 -18.51
C PRO A 136 6.86 13.84 -17.32
N ILE A 137 7.41 13.24 -16.25
CA ILE A 137 6.64 12.83 -15.07
C ILE A 137 6.20 14.02 -14.21
N MET A 138 6.94 15.13 -14.24
CA MET A 138 6.55 16.36 -13.54
C MET A 138 5.40 17.10 -14.22
N LEU A 139 5.28 16.96 -15.54
CA LEU A 139 4.24 17.60 -16.35
C LEU A 139 2.96 16.76 -16.46
N GLU A 140 3.00 15.50 -16.06
CA GLU A 140 1.83 14.63 -16.07
C GLU A 140 0.77 15.07 -15.06
N VAL A 141 -0.48 15.02 -15.52
CA VAL A 141 -1.65 15.29 -14.71
C VAL A 141 -2.10 13.98 -14.08
N GLY A 142 -1.69 13.74 -12.83
CA GLY A 142 -2.00 12.52 -12.10
C GLY A 142 -1.28 12.49 -10.76
N ARG A 143 -1.70 13.36 -9.84
CA ARG A 143 -1.22 13.32 -8.44
C ARG A 143 -2.21 12.53 -7.62
N GLU A 144 -1.77 11.39 -7.11
CA GLU A 144 -2.51 10.67 -6.09
C GLU A 144 -2.01 11.11 -4.71
N PRO A 145 -2.88 11.67 -3.85
CA PRO A 145 -2.51 11.97 -2.49
C PRO A 145 -2.25 10.66 -1.76
N VAL A 146 -1.07 10.55 -1.16
CA VAL A 146 -0.77 9.46 -0.23
C VAL A 146 -1.20 9.92 1.15
N PHE A 147 -2.34 9.42 1.59
CA PHE A 147 -2.78 9.56 2.97
C PHE A 147 -1.93 8.63 3.84
N SER A 148 -1.23 9.22 4.79
CA SER A 148 -0.40 8.54 5.79
C SER A 148 -0.54 9.33 7.08
N GLU A 149 -0.27 8.72 8.23
CA GLU A 149 -0.25 9.42 9.54
C GLU A 149 0.57 10.72 9.51
N SER A 150 1.62 10.78 8.67
CA SER A 150 2.42 11.99 8.49
C SER A 150 1.66 13.22 7.95
N GLN A 151 0.48 13.05 7.32
CA GLN A 151 -0.35 14.19 6.92
C GLN A 151 -1.04 14.84 8.11
N ASP A 152 -1.49 14.04 9.07
CA ASP A 152 -2.13 14.55 10.28
C ASP A 152 -1.10 15.30 11.13
N GLU A 153 0.12 14.76 11.28
CA GLU A 153 1.23 15.46 11.93
C GLU A 153 1.61 16.78 11.21
N LEU A 154 1.57 16.81 9.88
CA LEU A 154 1.88 18.02 9.11
C LEU A 154 0.77 19.08 9.26
N LEU A 155 -0.50 18.65 9.29
CA LEU A 155 -1.65 19.51 9.54
C LEU A 155 -1.63 20.08 10.95
N GLU A 156 -1.25 19.27 11.95
CA GLU A 156 -1.05 19.71 13.33
C GLU A 156 0.11 20.70 13.46
N GLN A 157 1.23 20.46 12.75
CA GLN A 157 2.34 21.41 12.69
C GLN A 157 1.92 22.73 12.05
N TRP A 158 1.22 22.71 10.92
CA TRP A 158 0.74 23.93 10.25
C TRP A 158 -0.29 24.69 11.08
N ALA A 159 -1.17 23.97 11.79
CA ALA A 159 -2.09 24.58 12.74
C ALA A 159 -1.30 25.28 13.86
N THR A 160 -0.29 24.62 14.42
CA THR A 160 0.56 25.16 15.50
C THR A 160 1.32 26.41 15.05
N ASP A 161 1.90 26.39 13.84
CA ASP A 161 2.61 27.54 13.26
C ASP A 161 1.69 28.74 12.99
N LEU A 162 0.44 28.49 12.56
CA LEU A 162 -0.58 29.54 12.41
C LEU A 162 -0.97 30.16 13.75
N TRP A 163 -1.13 29.35 14.80
CA TRP A 163 -1.40 29.85 16.15
C TRP A 163 -0.24 30.69 16.69
N ALA A 164 1.01 30.30 16.41
CA ALA A 164 2.21 31.05 16.83
C ALA A 164 2.38 32.39 16.10
N GLN A 165 1.81 32.56 14.90
CA GLN A 165 1.83 33.84 14.17
C GLN A 165 0.69 34.78 14.58
N MET A 166 -0.36 34.25 15.23
CA MET A 166 -1.52 35.03 15.68
C MET A 166 -1.44 35.48 17.16
N SER A 167 -0.44 35.04 17.92
CA SER A 167 -0.16 35.50 19.30
C SER A 167 1.05 36.42 19.35
#